data_AF-A0AAV1S4J7-F1
#
_entry.id   AF-A0AAV1S4J7-F1
#
_cell.length_a   1.000
_cell.length_b   1.000
_cell.length_c   1.000
_cell.angle_alpha   90.00
_cell.angle_beta   90.00
_cell.angle_gamma   90.00
#
_symmetry.space_group_name_H-M   'P 1'
#
loop_
_entity.id
_entity.type
_entity.pdbx_description
1 polymer ?
#
loop_
_entity_poly.entity_id
_entity_poly.type
_entity_poly.pdbx_seq_one_letter_code
_entity_poly.pdbx_strand_id
1 'polypeptide(L)'
;MNKTGAEDLGDFYPIRPECQADTPKPRFKPRAGKTLSERRWNAAFSEDGHLNIEKVLRRIQRGGVHPSIKGSVWEFLLGCFDPNSTYDERNQLRQHRREQYSRWKAECQYMVPVIGSGKLITTPIITDHGQPVIDYSITDDKGQQVNSSFSDKRSIQWMLALPQIGLDVVRTDRALSFYESEKNQAKLWDILAVYAWVDNDISYVQGMNDICSPMIILLENEADAFWCFEHAMRRLRENFRSSASSMGVQTQLSTLSQVIKIVDPKLHQHLEDVDGGEYLFAFRMLMVLFRREFSFADALYLWELMWAMEYNPNIFSLYEKPIAESDKSAAPMLNNKLLKQCGKFERKKVKTGCKDQESALAVFLVASVLEAKNKRILKEAKGLDDVVQILNDITGNMDARKVCKEALKIYKKYLSKFWNAVVSSLSTLADSDLDLSFTANKYSVRMEGNVIAAALEKIEHVKSPEGEVLTMPFLDLCKTVLPVLDNFGPAMAPAKSDIGGNISRLENMYLSNQSEFNHLYMIVRSEIESKKAKSSSSCTNALLWLTRAMDFLSELFCNLLAHPDWSMSHVALKLAPDRKKFMSVVGVKGDDVSDMEKFSGRFSPLLEENHKFLASVGMDNLKA
;
A
#
# COMPACT_ATOMS: atom_id res chain seq x y z
N MET A 1 20.15 -4.24 50.54
CA MET A 1 19.79 -5.15 49.41
C MET A 1 18.29 -5.05 49.20
N ASN A 2 17.82 -4.50 48.08
CA ASN A 2 16.42 -4.61 47.63
C ASN A 2 16.41 -4.58 46.09
N LYS A 3 16.98 -5.64 45.49
CA LYS A 3 16.74 -6.01 44.08
C LYS A 3 15.56 -6.98 44.09
N THR A 4 14.34 -6.47 44.08
CA THR A 4 13.14 -7.31 43.93
C THR A 4 12.48 -7.00 42.59
N GLY A 5 12.60 -7.93 41.65
CA GLY A 5 11.62 -8.16 40.59
C GLY A 5 11.76 -7.38 39.29
N ALA A 6 12.97 -7.23 38.73
CA ALA A 6 13.07 -7.07 37.29
C ALA A 6 13.14 -8.49 36.71
N GLU A 7 11.98 -9.08 36.37
CA GLU A 7 11.94 -10.29 35.55
C GLU A 7 12.71 -10.00 34.26
N ASP A 8 13.67 -10.85 33.92
CA ASP A 8 14.50 -10.65 32.74
C ASP A 8 13.67 -11.02 31.51
N LEU A 9 13.71 -10.19 30.47
CA LEU A 9 13.07 -10.54 29.20
C LEU A 9 13.67 -11.82 28.60
N GLY A 10 14.92 -12.14 28.99
CA GLY A 10 15.58 -13.39 28.65
C GLY A 10 14.84 -14.64 29.13
N ASP A 11 14.04 -14.55 30.20
CA ASP A 11 13.24 -15.68 30.69
C ASP A 11 12.04 -15.98 29.78
N PHE A 12 11.48 -14.93 29.16
CA PHE A 12 10.33 -15.06 28.27
C PHE A 12 10.73 -15.36 26.82
N TYR A 13 11.87 -14.81 26.37
CA TYR A 13 12.37 -14.94 25.01
C TYR A 13 13.85 -15.35 25.04
N PRO A 14 14.15 -16.60 25.48
CA PRO A 14 15.53 -17.05 25.60
C PRO A 14 16.24 -17.03 24.24
N ILE A 15 17.45 -16.47 24.25
CA ILE A 15 18.35 -16.40 23.10
C ILE A 15 19.42 -17.47 23.26
N ARG A 16 19.68 -18.21 22.18
CA ARG A 16 20.70 -19.25 22.14
C ARG A 16 22.07 -18.68 22.53
N PRO A 17 22.85 -19.37 23.38
CA PRO A 17 24.12 -18.86 23.89
C PRO A 17 25.06 -18.31 22.81
N GLU A 18 25.17 -19.02 21.69
CA GLU A 18 26.00 -18.66 20.53
C GLU A 18 25.54 -17.41 19.78
N CYS A 19 24.27 -16.99 19.93
CA CYS A 19 23.70 -15.81 19.28
C CYS A 19 23.66 -14.58 20.18
N GLN A 20 24.00 -14.68 21.47
CA GLN A 20 23.83 -13.59 22.43
C GLN A 20 24.70 -12.35 22.12
N ALA A 21 25.87 -12.54 21.53
CA ALA A 21 26.78 -11.43 21.18
C ALA A 21 26.25 -10.61 19.99
N ASP A 22 25.63 -11.26 19.02
CA ASP A 22 25.17 -10.65 17.77
C ASP A 22 23.71 -10.19 17.82
N THR A 23 22.96 -10.62 18.84
CA THR A 23 21.56 -10.24 19.01
C THR A 23 21.43 -8.87 19.67
N PRO A 24 20.72 -7.91 19.07
CA PRO A 24 20.49 -6.60 19.68
C PRO A 24 19.76 -6.73 21.03
N LYS A 25 20.31 -6.10 22.07
CA LYS A 25 19.71 -6.12 23.41
C LYS A 25 18.40 -5.33 23.41
N PRO A 26 17.31 -5.88 23.99
CA PRO A 26 16.03 -5.20 24.01
C PRO A 26 16.06 -3.95 24.88
N ARG A 27 15.45 -2.86 24.39
CA ARG A 27 15.30 -1.60 25.11
C ARG A 27 14.02 -1.55 25.94
N PHE A 28 12.98 -2.24 25.49
CA PHE A 28 11.78 -2.47 26.27
C PHE A 28 12.15 -3.17 27.57
N LYS A 29 11.58 -2.70 28.68
CA LYS A 29 11.67 -3.35 29.99
C LYS A 29 10.34 -3.15 30.68
N PRO A 30 9.71 -4.21 31.22
CA PRO A 30 8.53 -4.04 32.06
C PRO A 30 8.81 -3.06 33.20
N ARG A 31 7.89 -2.11 33.42
CA ARG A 31 8.02 -1.09 34.46
C ARG A 31 6.82 -1.14 35.38
N ALA A 32 7.09 -1.41 36.66
CA ALA A 32 6.09 -1.38 37.72
C ALA A 32 5.26 -0.09 37.66
N GLY A 33 3.94 -0.23 37.75
CA GLY A 33 2.99 0.89 37.69
C GLY A 33 2.76 1.51 36.29
N LYS A 34 3.62 1.24 35.29
CA LYS A 34 3.48 1.74 33.92
C LYS A 34 3.00 0.68 32.93
N THR A 35 3.68 -0.45 32.85
CA THR A 35 3.34 -1.59 31.99
C THR A 35 2.02 -2.22 32.43
N LEU A 36 1.22 -2.71 31.47
CA LEU A 36 0.01 -3.46 31.77
C LEU A 36 0.42 -4.82 32.36
N SER A 37 0.26 -4.95 33.68
CA SER A 37 0.50 -6.20 34.42
C SER A 37 -0.74 -7.09 34.39
N GLU A 38 -0.55 -8.39 34.61
CA GLU A 38 -1.64 -9.37 34.75
C GLU A 38 -2.73 -8.92 35.74
N ARG A 39 -2.35 -8.48 36.95
CA ARG A 39 -3.32 -7.95 37.93
C ARG A 39 -4.23 -6.86 37.36
N ARG A 40 -3.68 -5.97 36.52
CA ARG A 40 -4.43 -4.84 35.93
C ARG A 40 -5.21 -5.25 34.71
N TRP A 41 -4.75 -6.28 34.01
CA TRP A 41 -5.48 -6.93 32.94
C TRP A 41 -6.74 -7.59 33.48
N ASN A 42 -6.61 -8.42 34.52
CA ASN A 42 -7.75 -9.09 35.16
C ASN A 42 -8.74 -8.07 35.76
N ALA A 43 -8.24 -7.03 36.41
CA ALA A 43 -9.09 -5.95 36.94
C ALA A 43 -9.73 -5.04 35.87
N ALA A 44 -9.44 -5.23 34.58
CA ALA A 44 -10.08 -4.49 33.49
C ALA A 44 -11.38 -5.16 33.01
N PHE A 45 -11.65 -6.39 33.41
CA PHE A 45 -12.87 -7.13 33.11
C PHE A 45 -13.97 -6.86 34.16
N SER A 46 -15.23 -6.88 33.73
CA SER A 46 -16.37 -7.05 34.63
C SER A 46 -16.52 -8.52 35.05
N GLU A 47 -17.43 -8.78 35.98
CA GLU A 47 -17.70 -10.12 36.52
C GLU A 47 -18.14 -11.12 35.44
N ASP A 48 -18.94 -10.67 34.47
CA ASP A 48 -19.40 -11.43 33.31
C ASP A 48 -18.39 -11.48 32.15
N GLY A 49 -17.31 -10.70 32.22
CA GLY A 49 -16.18 -10.77 31.28
C GLY A 49 -16.12 -9.69 30.20
N HIS A 50 -16.87 -8.60 30.31
CA HIS A 50 -16.71 -7.45 29.42
C HIS A 50 -15.42 -6.68 29.72
N LEU A 51 -14.64 -6.39 28.68
CA LEU A 51 -13.35 -5.72 28.80
C LEU A 51 -13.47 -4.19 28.71
N ASN A 52 -12.90 -3.50 29.69
CA ASN A 52 -12.70 -2.06 29.59
C ASN A 52 -11.52 -1.71 28.66
N ILE A 53 -11.75 -1.79 27.35
CA ILE A 53 -10.72 -1.59 26.32
C ILE A 53 -10.07 -0.21 26.39
N GLU A 54 -10.82 0.85 26.75
CA GLU A 54 -10.26 2.20 26.91
C GLU A 54 -9.15 2.24 27.98
N LYS A 55 -9.38 1.61 29.14
CA LYS A 55 -8.37 1.54 30.21
C LYS A 55 -7.14 0.75 29.75
N VAL A 56 -7.34 -0.35 29.03
CA VAL A 56 -6.28 -1.20 28.48
C VAL A 56 -5.41 -0.41 27.49
N LEU A 57 -6.03 0.17 26.45
CA LEU A 57 -5.31 0.95 25.42
C LEU A 57 -4.47 2.09 26.02
N ARG A 58 -5.02 2.81 27.00
CA ARG A 58 -4.28 3.87 27.71
C ARG A 58 -3.05 3.35 28.44
N ARG A 59 -3.07 2.11 28.96
CA ARG A 59 -1.91 1.50 29.62
C ARG A 59 -0.87 1.00 28.63
N ILE A 60 -1.31 0.34 27.56
CA ILE A 60 -0.41 -0.11 26.49
C ILE A 60 0.38 1.08 25.92
N GLN A 61 -0.30 2.17 25.57
CA GLN A 61 0.34 3.39 25.08
C GLN A 61 1.26 4.09 26.11
N ARG A 62 1.16 3.76 27.41
CA ARG A 62 2.00 4.32 28.48
C ARG A 62 3.24 3.49 28.77
N GLY A 63 3.18 2.17 28.62
CA GLY A 63 4.25 1.28 29.07
C GLY A 63 4.26 -0.14 28.49
N GLY A 64 3.46 -0.41 27.46
CA GLY A 64 3.38 -1.73 26.82
C GLY A 64 2.64 -2.77 27.65
N VAL A 65 2.71 -4.01 27.18
CA VAL A 65 2.12 -5.19 27.80
C VAL A 65 3.21 -6.06 28.44
N HIS A 66 2.93 -6.57 29.63
CA HIS A 66 3.82 -7.51 30.31
C HIS A 66 3.92 -8.82 29.50
N PRO A 67 5.12 -9.41 29.33
CA PRO A 67 5.32 -10.62 28.51
C PRO A 67 4.33 -11.76 28.80
N SER A 68 4.06 -12.03 30.08
CA SER A 68 3.17 -13.12 30.52
C SER A 68 1.72 -13.04 30.05
N ILE A 69 1.25 -11.86 29.60
CA ILE A 69 -0.15 -11.67 29.17
C ILE A 69 -0.26 -11.17 27.73
N LYS A 70 0.84 -11.11 26.97
CA LYS A 70 0.81 -10.56 25.60
C LYS A 70 -0.16 -11.30 24.71
N GLY A 71 -0.14 -12.64 24.71
CA GLY A 71 -1.05 -13.46 23.91
C GLY A 71 -2.51 -13.10 24.14
N SER A 72 -2.98 -13.11 25.39
CA SER A 72 -4.37 -12.78 25.73
C SER A 72 -4.75 -11.34 25.39
N VAL A 73 -3.83 -10.38 25.51
CA VAL A 73 -4.09 -8.98 25.13
C VAL A 73 -4.17 -8.83 23.61
N TRP A 74 -3.31 -9.54 22.87
CA TRP A 74 -3.23 -9.48 21.41
C TRP A 74 -4.51 -10.00 20.75
N GLU A 75 -5.15 -11.02 21.32
CA GLU A 75 -6.46 -11.50 20.86
C GLU A 75 -7.52 -10.39 20.80
N PHE A 76 -7.49 -9.40 21.71
CA PHE A 76 -8.37 -8.24 21.64
C PHE A 76 -7.86 -7.14 20.70
N LEU A 77 -6.54 -6.87 20.69
CA LEU A 77 -5.96 -5.83 19.82
C LEU A 77 -6.09 -6.16 18.33
N LEU A 78 -6.03 -7.46 17.99
CA LEU A 78 -6.20 -7.98 16.63
C LEU A 78 -7.68 -8.21 16.28
N GLY A 79 -8.59 -7.99 17.22
CA GLY A 79 -10.03 -8.16 16.97
C GLY A 79 -10.47 -9.61 16.88
N CYS A 80 -9.71 -10.55 17.46
CA CYS A 80 -10.18 -11.93 17.60
C CYS A 80 -11.34 -12.03 18.59
N PHE A 81 -11.40 -11.13 19.58
CA PHE A 81 -12.55 -11.02 20.50
C PHE A 81 -13.13 -9.60 20.55
N ASP A 82 -14.45 -9.54 20.68
CA ASP A 82 -15.17 -8.30 21.00
C ASP A 82 -14.93 -7.94 22.48
N PRO A 83 -14.47 -6.72 22.81
CA PRO A 83 -14.43 -6.25 24.19
C PRO A 83 -15.77 -6.32 24.93
N ASN A 84 -16.91 -6.29 24.22
CA ASN A 84 -18.24 -6.39 24.79
C ASN A 84 -18.77 -7.83 24.85
N SER A 85 -17.94 -8.84 24.58
CA SER A 85 -18.31 -10.25 24.80
C SER A 85 -18.13 -10.66 26.26
N THR A 86 -18.91 -11.63 26.71
CA THR A 86 -18.77 -12.35 27.98
C THR A 86 -17.66 -13.41 27.92
N TYR A 87 -17.30 -14.01 29.06
CA TYR A 87 -16.38 -15.15 29.07
C TYR A 87 -16.91 -16.36 28.28
N ASP A 88 -18.20 -16.68 28.43
CA ASP A 88 -18.82 -17.84 27.79
C ASP A 88 -18.88 -17.67 26.27
N GLU A 89 -19.27 -16.50 25.77
CA GLU A 89 -19.28 -16.19 24.33
C GLU A 89 -17.88 -16.35 23.71
N ARG A 90 -16.83 -15.87 24.40
CA ARG A 90 -15.45 -16.05 23.91
C ARG A 90 -15.01 -17.50 23.91
N ASN A 91 -15.39 -18.27 24.93
CA ASN A 91 -15.06 -19.70 25.00
C ASN A 91 -15.74 -20.48 23.88
N GLN A 92 -17.02 -20.20 23.60
CA GLN A 92 -17.76 -20.78 22.49
C GLN A 92 -17.14 -20.41 21.14
N LEU A 93 -16.84 -19.12 20.92
CA LEU A 93 -16.21 -18.65 19.69
C LEU A 93 -14.83 -19.30 19.48
N ARG A 94 -14.02 -19.38 20.53
CA ARG A 94 -12.70 -20.04 20.49
C ARG A 94 -12.84 -21.51 20.10
N GLN A 95 -13.79 -22.23 20.68
CA GLN A 95 -14.02 -23.63 20.35
C GLN A 95 -14.45 -23.80 18.88
N HIS A 96 -15.40 -22.99 18.42
CA HIS A 96 -15.84 -23.00 17.02
C HIS A 96 -14.68 -22.75 16.04
N ARG A 97 -13.84 -21.76 16.34
CA ARG A 97 -12.66 -21.40 15.54
C ARG A 97 -11.58 -22.46 15.55
N ARG A 98 -11.37 -23.15 16.67
CA ARG A 98 -10.47 -24.31 16.77
C ARG A 98 -10.93 -25.48 15.91
N GLU A 99 -12.24 -25.76 15.91
CA GLU A 99 -12.84 -26.77 15.04
C GLU A 99 -12.71 -26.41 13.56
N GLN A 100 -12.94 -25.12 13.22
CA GLN A 100 -12.79 -24.63 11.86
C GLN A 100 -11.34 -24.77 11.36
N TYR A 101 -10.36 -24.35 12.16
CA TYR A 101 -8.95 -24.55 11.83
C TYR A 101 -8.61 -26.03 11.65
N SER A 102 -9.11 -26.90 12.55
CA SER A 102 -8.87 -28.34 12.46
C SER A 102 -9.43 -28.94 11.17
N ARG A 103 -10.59 -28.45 10.69
CA ARG A 103 -11.16 -28.85 9.41
C ARG A 103 -10.27 -28.45 8.23
N TRP A 104 -9.79 -27.21 8.18
CA TRP A 104 -8.87 -26.77 7.12
C TRP A 104 -7.52 -27.51 7.16
N LYS A 105 -6.99 -27.75 8.37
CA LYS A 105 -5.77 -28.52 8.53
C LYS A 105 -5.93 -29.97 8.05
N ALA A 106 -7.07 -30.61 8.34
CA ALA A 106 -7.38 -31.95 7.86
C ALA A 106 -7.52 -32.01 6.32
N GLU A 107 -8.10 -30.98 5.69
CA GLU A 107 -8.18 -30.85 4.24
C GLU A 107 -6.76 -30.74 3.61
N CYS A 108 -5.91 -29.89 4.18
CA CYS A 108 -4.50 -29.77 3.77
C CYS A 108 -3.74 -31.09 3.95
N GLN A 109 -3.96 -31.76 5.09
CA GLN A 109 -3.33 -33.05 5.42
C GLN A 109 -3.77 -34.18 4.50
N TYR A 110 -5.03 -34.19 4.06
CA TYR A 110 -5.51 -35.17 3.09
C TYR A 110 -4.76 -35.05 1.75
N MET A 111 -4.45 -33.83 1.32
CA MET A 111 -3.68 -33.59 0.10
C MET A 111 -2.17 -33.82 0.29
N VAL A 112 -1.62 -33.38 1.42
CA VAL A 112 -0.19 -33.50 1.75
C VAL A 112 -0.07 -34.05 3.18
N PRO A 113 0.11 -35.37 3.36
CA PRO A 113 0.08 -36.04 4.67
C PRO A 113 1.10 -35.54 5.70
N VAL A 114 2.13 -34.81 5.26
CA VAL A 114 3.13 -34.20 6.14
C VAL A 114 2.55 -33.05 6.98
N ILE A 115 1.49 -32.37 6.51
CA ILE A 115 0.81 -31.31 7.28
C ILE A 115 0.27 -31.89 8.59
N GLY A 116 0.63 -31.29 9.72
CA GLY A 116 0.24 -31.77 11.05
C GLY A 116 1.04 -32.96 11.58
N SER A 117 2.01 -33.49 10.84
CA SER A 117 2.84 -34.62 11.29
C SER A 117 3.97 -34.23 12.25
N GLY A 118 4.23 -32.93 12.43
CA GLY A 118 5.39 -32.43 13.17
C GLY A 118 6.67 -32.33 12.33
N LYS A 119 6.58 -32.58 11.01
CA LYS A 119 7.65 -32.38 10.03
C LYS A 119 7.29 -31.26 9.06
N LEU A 120 8.29 -30.71 8.39
CA LEU A 120 8.13 -29.70 7.34
C LEU A 120 8.86 -30.11 6.07
N ILE A 121 8.46 -29.53 4.94
CA ILE A 121 9.04 -29.82 3.62
C ILE A 121 9.81 -28.60 3.12
N THR A 122 11.04 -28.81 2.64
CA THR A 122 11.86 -27.76 2.00
C THR A 122 12.17 -28.06 0.54
N THR A 123 11.83 -29.25 0.04
CA THR A 123 12.09 -29.68 -1.33
C THR A 123 10.80 -29.68 -2.16
N PRO A 124 10.87 -29.39 -3.48
CA PRO A 124 9.70 -29.47 -4.35
C PRO A 124 9.04 -30.85 -4.28
N ILE A 125 7.71 -30.86 -4.13
CA ILE A 125 6.90 -32.08 -4.09
C ILE A 125 6.22 -32.37 -5.44
N ILE A 126 5.93 -31.32 -6.20
CA ILE A 126 5.33 -31.38 -7.52
C ILE A 126 6.08 -30.46 -8.50
N THR A 127 5.96 -30.74 -9.79
CA THR A 127 6.40 -29.87 -10.88
C THR A 127 5.40 -28.75 -11.09
N ASP A 128 5.78 -27.73 -11.87
CA ASP A 128 4.87 -26.63 -12.26
C ASP A 128 3.62 -27.10 -13.01
N HIS A 129 3.65 -28.34 -13.55
CA HIS A 129 2.55 -28.99 -14.24
C HIS A 129 1.74 -29.93 -13.34
N GLY A 130 1.97 -29.95 -12.03
CA GLY A 130 1.22 -30.77 -11.07
C GLY A 130 1.62 -32.25 -11.03
N GLN A 131 2.78 -32.60 -11.60
CA GLN A 131 3.31 -33.98 -11.55
C GLN A 131 4.18 -34.16 -10.30
N PRO A 132 4.06 -35.26 -9.53
CA PRO A 132 4.94 -35.52 -8.40
C PRO A 132 6.43 -35.57 -8.81
N VAL A 133 7.30 -34.86 -8.09
CA VAL A 133 8.76 -34.82 -8.37
C VAL A 133 9.51 -35.96 -7.70
N ILE A 134 8.98 -36.44 -6.58
CA ILE A 134 9.50 -37.56 -5.81
C ILE A 134 8.33 -38.52 -5.64
N ASP A 135 8.59 -39.82 -5.73
CA ASP A 135 7.69 -40.87 -5.26
C ASP A 135 7.54 -40.69 -3.73
N TYR A 136 6.73 -39.70 -3.32
CA TYR A 136 6.13 -39.70 -2.00
C TYR A 136 5.17 -40.89 -2.03
N SER A 137 5.70 -42.08 -1.78
CA SER A 137 4.91 -43.28 -1.61
C SER A 137 4.01 -43.03 -0.40
N ILE A 138 2.80 -42.56 -0.66
CA ILE A 138 1.70 -42.60 0.30
C ILE A 138 1.36 -44.09 0.43
N THR A 139 2.07 -44.80 1.30
CA THR A 139 1.67 -46.15 1.68
C THR A 139 0.53 -46.01 2.67
N ASP A 140 -0.71 -46.09 2.18
CA ASP A 140 -1.82 -46.55 3.00
C ASP A 140 -1.56 -48.03 3.38
N ASP A 141 -2.05 -48.48 4.53
CA ASP A 141 -1.90 -49.85 5.06
C ASP A 141 -2.55 -50.93 4.14
N LYS A 142 -3.02 -50.52 2.95
CA LYS A 142 -3.69 -51.33 1.93
C LYS A 142 -2.98 -51.37 0.57
N GLY A 143 -1.81 -50.76 0.42
CA GLY A 143 -0.95 -50.97 -0.76
C GLY A 143 -1.56 -50.59 -2.12
N GLN A 144 -2.49 -49.62 -2.18
CA GLN A 144 -2.96 -49.06 -3.45
C GLN A 144 -2.11 -47.83 -3.84
N GLN A 145 -1.46 -47.90 -5.01
CA GLN A 145 -0.80 -46.76 -5.64
C GLN A 145 -1.85 -45.75 -6.12
N VAL A 146 -1.89 -44.57 -5.50
CA VAL A 146 -2.67 -43.43 -6.02
C VAL A 146 -1.76 -42.61 -6.94
N ASN A 147 -1.66 -43.01 -8.21
CA ASN A 147 -1.16 -42.14 -9.27
C ASN A 147 -2.24 -41.09 -9.60
N SER A 148 -2.42 -40.09 -8.72
CA SER A 148 -3.30 -38.96 -9.01
C SER A 148 -2.46 -37.79 -9.50
N SER A 149 -2.47 -37.53 -10.82
CA SER A 149 -2.10 -36.21 -11.30
C SER A 149 -3.06 -35.19 -10.68
N PHE A 150 -2.52 -34.14 -10.07
CA PHE A 150 -3.35 -33.06 -9.56
C PHE A 150 -3.76 -32.18 -10.75
N SER A 151 -5.06 -32.00 -10.95
CA SER A 151 -5.60 -31.15 -12.02
C SER A 151 -6.12 -29.80 -11.51
N ASP A 152 -6.39 -29.68 -10.21
CA ASP A 152 -6.88 -28.44 -9.62
C ASP A 152 -5.77 -27.39 -9.50
N LYS A 153 -5.97 -26.25 -10.17
CA LYS A 153 -5.01 -25.14 -10.20
C LYS A 153 -4.73 -24.59 -8.80
N ARG A 154 -5.74 -24.51 -7.92
CA ARG A 154 -5.57 -24.01 -6.55
C ARG A 154 -4.67 -24.95 -5.74
N SER A 155 -4.95 -26.26 -5.76
CA SER A 155 -4.11 -27.25 -5.08
C SER A 155 -2.67 -27.26 -5.60
N ILE A 156 -2.46 -27.18 -6.91
CA ILE A 156 -1.10 -27.07 -7.51
C ILE A 156 -0.37 -25.83 -6.98
N GLN A 157 -0.99 -24.65 -7.07
CA GLN A 157 -0.37 -23.40 -6.62
C GLN A 157 -0.03 -23.43 -5.12
N TRP A 158 -0.92 -23.97 -4.30
CA TRP A 158 -0.68 -24.15 -2.87
C TRP A 158 0.47 -25.12 -2.58
N MET A 159 0.49 -26.28 -3.24
CA MET A 159 1.58 -27.27 -3.09
C MET A 159 2.94 -26.73 -3.52
N LEU A 160 2.99 -25.91 -4.58
CA LEU A 160 4.22 -25.23 -5.01
C LEU A 160 4.74 -24.22 -3.98
N ALA A 161 3.87 -23.68 -3.11
CA ALA A 161 4.28 -22.74 -2.06
C ALA A 161 4.91 -23.45 -0.84
N LEU A 162 4.52 -24.70 -0.53
CA LEU A 162 4.94 -25.40 0.69
C LEU A 162 6.47 -25.51 0.91
N PRO A 163 7.30 -25.80 -0.12
CA PRO A 163 8.75 -25.85 0.05
C PRO A 163 9.34 -24.48 0.43
N GLN A 164 8.82 -23.40 -0.19
CA GLN A 164 9.26 -22.04 0.12
C GLN A 164 8.88 -21.66 1.56
N ILE A 165 7.68 -22.05 2.03
CA ILE A 165 7.30 -21.89 3.45
C ILE A 165 8.31 -22.61 4.34
N GLY A 166 8.66 -23.87 4.03
CA GLY A 166 9.62 -24.62 4.83
C GLY A 166 11.00 -23.97 4.88
N LEU A 167 11.51 -23.50 3.74
CA LEU A 167 12.79 -22.79 3.66
C LEU A 167 12.80 -21.52 4.52
N ASP A 168 11.69 -20.79 4.57
CA ASP A 168 11.59 -19.58 5.39
C ASP A 168 11.41 -19.89 6.88
N VAL A 169 10.67 -20.94 7.23
CA VAL A 169 10.54 -21.44 8.61
C VAL A 169 11.90 -21.79 9.19
N VAL A 170 12.74 -22.54 8.47
CA VAL A 170 14.09 -22.93 8.93
C VAL A 170 14.99 -21.70 9.15
N ARG A 171 14.73 -20.59 8.44
CA ARG A 171 15.48 -19.33 8.56
C ARG A 171 14.87 -18.35 9.57
N THR A 172 13.70 -18.65 10.14
CA THR A 172 12.95 -17.74 11.02
C THR A 172 13.60 -17.67 12.40
N ASP A 173 13.93 -16.45 12.83
CA ASP A 173 14.34 -16.10 14.20
C ASP A 173 15.27 -17.09 14.91
N ARG A 174 16.26 -17.61 14.17
CA ARG A 174 17.17 -18.68 14.61
C ARG A 174 17.92 -18.37 15.92
N ALA A 175 18.04 -17.10 16.30
CA ALA A 175 18.64 -16.71 17.58
C ALA A 175 17.77 -17.07 18.79
N LEU A 176 16.45 -17.23 18.63
CA LEU A 176 15.56 -17.64 19.72
C LEU A 176 15.66 -19.15 19.95
N SER A 177 15.85 -19.55 21.22
CA SER A 177 15.82 -20.97 21.63
C SER A 177 14.49 -21.65 21.32
N PHE A 178 13.40 -20.87 21.20
CA PHE A 178 12.09 -21.37 20.79
C PHE A 178 12.14 -22.20 19.48
N TYR A 179 12.98 -21.79 18.52
CA TYR A 179 13.12 -22.46 17.23
C TYR A 179 14.13 -23.63 17.23
N GLU A 180 14.71 -23.99 18.37
CA GLU A 180 15.47 -25.26 18.50
C GLU A 180 14.56 -26.48 18.42
N SER A 181 13.29 -26.31 18.80
CA SER A 181 12.29 -27.37 18.74
C SER A 181 11.73 -27.53 17.33
N GLU A 182 11.92 -28.72 16.74
CA GLU A 182 11.28 -29.10 15.47
C GLU A 182 9.74 -29.01 15.55
N LYS A 183 9.15 -29.32 16.72
CA LYS A 183 7.71 -29.16 16.95
C LYS A 183 7.26 -27.70 16.77
N ASN A 184 8.05 -26.74 17.24
CA ASN A 184 7.72 -25.32 17.10
C ASN A 184 7.90 -24.83 15.66
N GLN A 185 8.91 -25.34 14.96
CA GLN A 185 9.07 -25.07 13.52
C GLN A 185 7.91 -25.66 12.71
N ALA A 186 7.51 -26.91 12.99
CA ALA A 186 6.37 -27.55 12.36
C ALA A 186 5.06 -26.81 12.64
N LYS A 187 4.86 -26.32 13.88
CA LYS A 187 3.72 -25.45 14.22
C LYS A 187 3.67 -24.19 13.37
N LEU A 188 4.82 -23.53 13.12
CA LEU A 188 4.89 -22.36 12.22
C LEU A 188 4.53 -22.75 10.79
N TRP A 189 5.10 -23.86 10.31
CA TRP A 189 4.89 -24.35 8.96
C TRP A 189 3.43 -24.73 8.69
N ASP A 190 2.80 -25.45 9.62
CA ASP A 190 1.39 -25.84 9.54
C ASP A 190 0.48 -24.61 9.45
N ILE A 191 0.67 -23.61 10.33
CA ILE A 191 -0.15 -22.39 10.32
C ILE A 191 -0.01 -21.63 9.00
N LEU A 192 1.22 -21.47 8.50
CA LEU A 192 1.48 -20.78 7.23
C LEU A 192 0.92 -21.55 6.04
N ALA A 193 1.03 -22.88 6.04
CA ALA A 193 0.49 -23.73 4.99
C ALA A 193 -1.05 -23.70 4.97
N VAL A 194 -1.70 -23.77 6.14
CA VAL A 194 -3.16 -23.64 6.25
C VAL A 194 -3.61 -22.23 5.84
N TYR A 195 -2.88 -21.17 6.23
CA TYR A 195 -3.21 -19.81 5.78
C TYR A 195 -3.13 -19.68 4.25
N ALA A 196 -2.05 -20.19 3.64
CA ALA A 196 -1.88 -20.15 2.19
C ALA A 196 -2.98 -20.91 1.44
N TRP A 197 -3.56 -21.94 2.06
CA TRP A 197 -4.73 -22.64 1.54
C TRP A 197 -6.00 -21.81 1.66
N VAL A 198 -6.23 -21.19 2.82
CA VAL A 198 -7.44 -20.41 3.13
C VAL A 198 -7.51 -19.11 2.32
N ASP A 199 -6.42 -18.35 2.23
CA ASP A 199 -6.32 -17.13 1.43
C ASP A 199 -5.56 -17.43 0.12
N ASN A 200 -6.22 -18.10 -0.81
CA ASN A 200 -5.60 -18.55 -2.06
C ASN A 200 -5.22 -17.40 -3.02
N ASP A 201 -5.82 -16.22 -2.87
CA ASP A 201 -5.53 -15.03 -3.66
C ASP A 201 -4.12 -14.49 -3.39
N ILE A 202 -3.73 -14.45 -2.10
CA ILE A 202 -2.39 -14.02 -1.67
C ILE A 202 -1.44 -15.21 -1.58
N SER A 203 -1.95 -16.36 -1.14
CA SER A 203 -1.18 -17.54 -0.79
C SER A 203 -0.08 -17.19 0.22
N TYR A 204 1.07 -17.85 0.16
CA TYR A 204 2.24 -17.50 0.93
C TYR A 204 3.17 -16.55 0.16
N VAL A 205 3.60 -15.49 0.83
CA VAL A 205 4.64 -14.58 0.37
C VAL A 205 5.73 -14.47 1.43
N GLN A 206 6.99 -14.50 1.00
CA GLN A 206 8.15 -14.40 1.88
C GLN A 206 8.03 -13.16 2.79
N GLY A 207 8.24 -13.37 4.09
CA GLY A 207 8.05 -12.35 5.13
C GLY A 207 6.80 -12.59 5.99
N MET A 208 5.83 -13.39 5.53
CA MET A 208 4.67 -13.77 6.36
C MET A 208 5.08 -14.61 7.59
N ASN A 209 6.15 -15.40 7.47
CA ASN A 209 6.76 -16.13 8.59
C ASN A 209 7.23 -15.19 9.72
N ASP A 210 7.70 -13.99 9.39
CA ASP A 210 8.13 -12.98 10.37
C ASP A 210 6.95 -12.37 11.13
N ILE A 211 5.78 -12.29 10.50
CA ILE A 211 4.53 -11.84 11.11
C ILE A 211 3.93 -12.94 12.00
N CYS A 212 4.00 -14.20 11.56
CA CYS A 212 3.44 -15.34 12.28
C CYS A 212 4.31 -15.80 13.47
N SER A 213 5.63 -15.60 13.42
CA SER A 213 6.58 -16.00 14.47
C SER A 213 6.14 -15.57 15.89
N PRO A 214 5.82 -14.29 16.13
CA PRO A 214 5.32 -13.86 17.44
C PRO A 214 4.03 -14.55 17.88
N MET A 215 3.12 -14.89 16.96
CA MET A 215 1.83 -15.50 17.31
C MET A 215 2.04 -16.89 17.91
N ILE A 216 2.91 -17.71 17.30
CA ILE A 216 3.13 -19.08 17.76
C ILE A 216 3.94 -19.16 19.06
N ILE A 217 4.74 -18.12 19.34
CA ILE A 217 5.50 -17.94 20.59
C ILE A 217 4.56 -17.50 21.72
N LEU A 218 3.62 -16.59 21.43
CA LEU A 218 2.74 -16.01 22.44
C LEU A 218 1.49 -16.85 22.76
N LEU A 219 1.05 -17.70 21.82
CA LEU A 219 -0.18 -18.49 21.94
C LEU A 219 0.17 -19.97 21.88
N GLU A 220 -0.14 -20.71 22.94
CA GLU A 220 0.18 -22.13 23.06
C GLU A 220 -0.56 -22.98 22.04
N ASN A 221 -1.87 -22.75 21.89
CA ASN A 221 -2.71 -23.47 20.94
C ASN A 221 -2.47 -22.97 19.50
N GLU A 222 -2.29 -23.91 18.57
CA GLU A 222 -2.00 -23.64 17.18
C GLU A 222 -3.12 -22.89 16.44
N ALA A 223 -4.38 -23.26 16.68
CA ALA A 223 -5.52 -22.60 16.03
C ALA A 223 -5.67 -21.15 16.53
N ASP A 224 -5.46 -20.91 17.83
CA ASP A 224 -5.53 -19.56 18.38
C ASP A 224 -4.42 -18.67 17.77
N ALA A 225 -3.21 -19.22 17.59
CA ALA A 225 -2.12 -18.56 16.88
C ALA A 225 -2.47 -18.29 15.41
N PHE A 226 -3.10 -19.25 14.72
CA PHE A 226 -3.60 -19.07 13.35
C PHE A 226 -4.59 -17.92 13.26
N TRP A 227 -5.58 -17.82 14.16
CA TRP A 227 -6.58 -16.76 14.10
C TRP A 227 -6.01 -15.38 14.42
N CYS A 228 -5.06 -15.28 15.36
CA CYS A 228 -4.32 -14.04 15.55
C CYS A 228 -3.48 -13.68 14.32
N PHE A 229 -2.83 -14.66 13.68
CA PHE A 229 -2.08 -14.43 12.45
C PHE A 229 -2.99 -13.99 11.29
N GLU A 230 -4.11 -14.65 11.05
CA GLU A 230 -5.08 -14.30 10.01
C GLU A 230 -5.60 -12.87 10.21
N HIS A 231 -5.97 -12.51 11.45
CA HIS A 231 -6.43 -11.16 11.76
C HIS A 231 -5.33 -10.11 11.61
N ALA A 232 -4.08 -10.45 11.92
CA ALA A 232 -2.94 -9.58 11.64
C ALA A 232 -2.75 -9.41 10.11
N MET A 233 -2.90 -10.50 9.36
CA MET A 233 -2.84 -10.47 7.91
C MET A 233 -3.96 -9.64 7.31
N ARG A 234 -5.19 -9.60 7.84
CA ARG A 234 -6.23 -8.67 7.34
C ARG A 234 -5.83 -7.20 7.31
N ARG A 235 -4.87 -6.79 8.16
CA ARG A 235 -4.29 -5.44 8.13
C ARG A 235 -3.15 -5.28 7.14
N LEU A 236 -2.41 -6.35 6.89
CA LEU A 236 -1.19 -6.36 6.09
C LEU A 236 -1.39 -6.98 4.72
N ARG A 237 -2.56 -7.55 4.43
CA ARG A 237 -2.84 -8.40 3.27
C ARG A 237 -2.45 -7.70 1.98
N GLU A 238 -2.82 -6.44 1.86
CA GLU A 238 -2.51 -5.63 0.70
C GLU A 238 -1.00 -5.43 0.52
N ASN A 239 -0.17 -5.44 1.58
CA ASN A 239 1.29 -5.38 1.45
C ASN A 239 1.87 -6.59 0.69
N PHE A 240 1.21 -7.74 0.79
CA PHE A 240 1.67 -9.00 0.20
C PHE A 240 1.02 -9.27 -1.16
N ARG A 241 0.07 -8.45 -1.60
CA ARG A 241 -0.53 -8.56 -2.93
C ARG A 241 0.56 -8.31 -3.98
N SER A 242 0.81 -9.33 -4.79
CA SER A 242 1.79 -9.30 -5.88
C SER A 242 1.05 -9.51 -7.20
N SER A 243 1.07 -8.49 -8.06
CA SER A 243 0.56 -8.57 -9.43
C SER A 243 1.71 -8.45 -10.41
N ALA A 244 1.52 -8.91 -11.66
CA ALA A 244 2.48 -8.76 -12.74
C ALA A 244 2.86 -7.29 -13.04
N SER A 245 2.11 -6.31 -12.51
CA SER A 245 2.27 -4.87 -12.78
C SER A 245 2.50 -3.97 -11.56
N SER A 246 2.39 -4.46 -10.32
CA SER A 246 2.66 -3.66 -9.11
C SER A 246 2.79 -4.52 -7.84
N MET A 247 3.59 -4.02 -6.88
CA MET A 247 3.72 -4.58 -5.54
C MET A 247 2.82 -3.82 -4.58
N GLY A 248 2.11 -4.50 -3.68
CA GLY A 248 1.16 -3.87 -2.77
C GLY A 248 1.73 -2.84 -1.78
N VAL A 249 3.04 -2.90 -1.47
CA VAL A 249 3.73 -1.89 -0.64
C VAL A 249 3.97 -0.57 -1.40
N GLN A 250 3.88 -0.56 -2.73
CA GLN A 250 4.22 0.60 -3.55
C GLN A 250 3.36 1.82 -3.22
N THR A 251 2.05 1.65 -2.95
CA THR A 251 1.17 2.75 -2.52
C THR A 251 1.69 3.40 -1.24
N GLN A 252 2.14 2.62 -0.25
CA GLN A 252 2.70 3.15 0.99
C GLN A 252 4.04 3.87 0.80
N LEU A 253 4.87 3.41 -0.15
CA LEU A 253 6.11 4.11 -0.52
C LEU A 253 5.80 5.45 -1.20
N SER A 254 4.80 5.50 -2.06
CA SER A 254 4.30 6.75 -2.65
C SER A 254 3.76 7.70 -1.58
N THR A 255 2.97 7.20 -0.61
CA THR A 255 2.51 8.00 0.53
C THR A 255 3.69 8.51 1.36
N LEU A 256 4.70 7.67 1.63
CA LEU A 256 5.91 8.06 2.36
C LEU A 256 6.65 9.19 1.64
N SER A 257 6.84 9.04 0.33
CA SER A 257 7.47 10.04 -0.53
C SER A 257 6.77 11.39 -0.42
N GLN A 258 5.43 11.41 -0.54
CA GLN A 258 4.61 12.61 -0.36
C GLN A 258 4.72 13.20 1.06
N VAL A 259 4.71 12.36 2.09
CA VAL A 259 4.85 12.79 3.49
C VAL A 259 6.19 13.49 3.68
N ILE A 260 7.30 12.89 3.23
CA ILE A 260 8.64 13.49 3.35
C ILE A 260 8.74 14.77 2.52
N LYS A 261 8.22 14.80 1.29
CA LYS A 261 8.17 16.00 0.45
C LYS A 261 7.51 17.19 1.14
N ILE A 262 6.42 16.97 1.88
CA ILE A 262 5.73 18.03 2.63
C ILE A 262 6.47 18.37 3.94
N VAL A 263 6.92 17.35 4.67
CA VAL A 263 7.47 17.49 6.02
C VAL A 263 8.89 18.07 5.99
N ASP A 264 9.76 17.54 5.15
CA ASP A 264 11.15 17.95 4.93
C ASP A 264 11.50 17.88 3.43
N PRO A 265 11.15 18.92 2.64
CA PRO A 265 11.42 18.98 1.21
C PRO A 265 12.91 18.87 0.86
N LYS A 266 13.81 19.32 1.74
CA LYS A 266 15.26 19.26 1.50
C LYS A 266 15.76 17.83 1.55
N LEU A 267 15.28 17.05 2.54
CA LEU A 267 15.57 15.63 2.60
C LEU A 267 14.99 14.88 1.40
N HIS A 268 13.75 15.20 1.01
CA HIS A 268 13.12 14.60 -0.16
C HIS A 268 13.94 14.81 -1.44
N GLN A 269 14.30 16.07 -1.73
CA GLN A 269 15.08 16.40 -2.93
C GLN A 269 16.43 15.69 -2.93
N HIS A 270 17.13 15.67 -1.79
CA HIS A 270 18.40 14.99 -1.70
C HIS A 270 18.27 13.47 -1.91
N LEU A 271 17.19 12.85 -1.43
CA LEU A 271 16.90 11.44 -1.70
C LEU A 271 16.64 11.20 -3.19
N GLU A 272 15.95 12.09 -3.90
CA GLU A 272 15.82 12.02 -5.36
C GLU A 272 17.19 12.14 -6.06
N ASP A 273 18.02 13.09 -5.63
CA ASP A 273 19.34 13.35 -6.24
C ASP A 273 20.31 12.16 -6.09
N VAL A 274 20.13 11.32 -5.06
CA VAL A 274 20.96 10.12 -4.81
C VAL A 274 20.29 8.81 -5.28
N ASP A 275 19.28 8.91 -6.16
CA ASP A 275 18.54 7.77 -6.73
C ASP A 275 17.71 6.96 -5.70
N GLY A 276 17.35 7.60 -4.58
CA GLY A 276 16.50 7.06 -3.51
C GLY A 276 15.06 7.58 -3.53
N GLY A 277 14.63 8.26 -4.60
CA GLY A 277 13.33 8.92 -4.73
C GLY A 277 12.11 7.99 -4.68
N GLU A 278 12.29 6.70 -4.96
CA GLU A 278 11.26 5.66 -4.86
C GLU A 278 11.14 5.02 -3.47
N TYR A 279 12.04 5.35 -2.53
CA TYR A 279 12.03 4.88 -1.14
C TYR A 279 12.09 3.35 -0.97
N LEU A 280 12.59 2.60 -1.96
CA LEU A 280 12.64 1.13 -1.93
C LEU A 280 13.40 0.56 -0.72
N PHE A 281 14.35 1.31 -0.14
CA PHE A 281 15.03 0.94 1.12
C PHE A 281 14.06 0.76 2.30
N ALA A 282 12.86 1.35 2.26
CA ALA A 282 11.83 1.21 3.28
C ALA A 282 10.91 0.01 3.07
N PHE A 283 11.02 -0.70 1.94
CA PHE A 283 10.13 -1.79 1.57
C PHE A 283 10.04 -2.84 2.68
N ARG A 284 11.18 -3.32 3.19
CA ARG A 284 11.24 -4.32 4.27
C ARG A 284 10.59 -3.80 5.57
N MET A 285 10.77 -2.52 5.89
CA MET A 285 10.21 -1.92 7.11
C MET A 285 8.68 -1.92 7.07
N LEU A 286 8.09 -1.66 5.91
CA LEU A 286 6.63 -1.64 5.72
C LEU A 286 6.05 -3.05 5.58
N MET A 287 6.69 -3.90 4.79
CA MET A 287 6.22 -5.26 4.49
C MET A 287 6.04 -6.09 5.76
N VAL A 288 7.04 -6.09 6.65
CA VAL A 288 7.02 -6.89 7.88
C VAL A 288 6.94 -6.06 9.17
N LEU A 289 6.34 -4.86 9.09
CA LEU A 289 6.13 -3.95 10.23
C LEU A 289 7.35 -3.79 11.13
N PHE A 290 8.50 -3.45 10.54
CA PHE A 290 9.78 -3.25 11.22
C PHE A 290 10.31 -4.47 11.98
N ARG A 291 9.77 -5.68 11.79
CA ARG A 291 10.21 -6.88 12.52
C ARG A 291 11.72 -7.09 12.43
N ARG A 292 12.30 -6.84 11.26
CA ARG A 292 13.74 -6.98 11.01
C ARG A 292 14.60 -5.83 11.55
N GLU A 293 13.97 -4.73 11.98
CA GLU A 293 14.69 -3.54 12.43
C GLU A 293 14.79 -3.40 13.95
N PHE A 294 14.12 -4.28 14.68
CA PHE A 294 14.09 -4.30 16.15
C PHE A 294 14.48 -5.68 16.69
N SER A 295 14.95 -5.72 17.94
CA SER A 295 15.01 -6.97 18.71
C SER A 295 13.61 -7.59 18.79
N PHE A 296 13.51 -8.92 19.00
CA PHE A 296 12.21 -9.59 19.07
C PHE A 296 11.26 -8.92 20.09
N ALA A 297 11.75 -8.66 21.31
CA ALA A 297 10.94 -8.03 22.35
C ALA A 297 10.56 -6.57 22.04
N ASP A 298 11.45 -5.80 21.40
CA ASP A 298 11.14 -4.43 20.98
C ASP A 298 10.15 -4.38 19.82
N ALA A 299 10.21 -5.33 18.89
CA ALA A 299 9.23 -5.47 17.81
C ALA A 299 7.84 -5.75 18.36
N LEU A 300 7.72 -6.66 19.35
CA LEU A 300 6.45 -6.97 19.99
C LEU A 300 5.88 -5.73 20.71
N TYR A 301 6.76 -4.99 21.41
CA TYR A 301 6.37 -3.73 22.04
C TYR A 301 5.95 -2.66 21.03
N LEU A 302 6.61 -2.58 19.88
CA LEU A 302 6.25 -1.67 18.80
C LEU A 302 4.85 -1.97 18.26
N TRP A 303 4.56 -3.24 17.97
CA TRP A 303 3.26 -3.67 17.45
C TRP A 303 2.13 -3.39 18.44
N GLU A 304 2.35 -3.63 19.74
CA GLU A 304 1.40 -3.25 20.78
C GLU A 304 1.09 -1.76 20.78
N LEU A 305 2.11 -0.91 20.61
CA LEU A 305 1.92 0.53 20.52
C LEU A 305 1.14 0.90 19.26
N MET A 306 1.49 0.33 18.11
CA MET A 306 0.84 0.58 16.83
C MET A 306 -0.63 0.16 16.87
N TRP A 307 -0.93 -1.10 17.18
CA TRP A 307 -2.29 -1.60 17.24
C TRP A 307 -3.11 -0.90 18.31
N ALA A 308 -2.53 -0.51 19.45
CA ALA A 308 -3.26 0.29 20.44
C ALA A 308 -3.50 1.75 19.98
N MET A 309 -2.69 2.29 19.07
CA MET A 309 -2.90 3.62 18.48
C MET A 309 -3.91 3.60 17.34
N GLU A 310 -3.93 2.53 16.56
CA GLU A 310 -4.82 2.30 15.42
C GLU A 310 -6.10 1.54 15.78
N TYR A 311 -6.28 1.20 17.06
CA TYR A 311 -7.42 0.40 17.50
C TYR A 311 -8.76 1.05 17.11
N ASN A 312 -9.58 0.28 16.39
CA ASN A 312 -10.94 0.61 16.02
C ASN A 312 -11.90 -0.28 16.83
N PRO A 313 -12.87 0.27 17.59
CA PRO A 313 -13.79 -0.54 18.39
C PRO A 313 -14.67 -1.48 17.56
N ASN A 314 -14.85 -1.22 16.27
CA ASN A 314 -15.63 -2.07 15.37
C ASN A 314 -14.80 -3.16 14.68
N ILE A 315 -13.50 -3.30 15.02
CA ILE A 315 -12.60 -4.22 14.31
C ILE A 315 -13.09 -5.67 14.34
N PHE A 316 -13.64 -6.12 15.47
CA PHE A 316 -14.21 -7.46 15.58
C PHE A 316 -15.34 -7.66 14.57
N SER A 317 -16.34 -6.76 14.57
CA SER A 317 -17.48 -6.84 13.65
C SER A 317 -17.09 -6.68 12.18
N LEU A 318 -16.00 -5.96 11.89
CA LEU A 318 -15.46 -5.85 10.54
C LEU A 318 -14.83 -7.17 10.07
N TYR A 319 -14.24 -7.94 10.98
CA TYR A 319 -13.58 -9.19 10.65
C TYR A 319 -14.51 -10.41 10.66
N GLU A 320 -15.61 -10.37 11.40
CA GLU A 320 -16.62 -11.44 11.33
C GLU A 320 -17.39 -11.48 10.01
N LYS A 321 -17.34 -10.41 9.20
CA LYS A 321 -17.93 -10.40 7.86
C LYS A 321 -17.08 -11.20 6.86
N PRO A 322 -17.70 -11.94 5.92
CA PRO A 322 -16.97 -12.60 4.84
C PRO A 322 -16.14 -11.59 4.03
N ILE A 323 -14.93 -11.99 3.61
CA ILE A 323 -13.98 -11.14 2.86
C ILE A 323 -14.63 -10.57 1.58
N ALA A 324 -15.54 -11.30 0.93
CA ALA A 324 -16.23 -10.86 -0.29
C ALA A 324 -17.25 -9.71 -0.08
N GLU A 325 -17.64 -9.41 1.16
CA GLU A 325 -18.65 -8.40 1.50
C GLU A 325 -18.06 -7.12 2.12
N SER A 326 -16.74 -7.06 2.34
CA SER A 326 -16.07 -5.92 3.01
C SER A 326 -16.11 -4.61 2.20
N ASP A 327 -16.22 -4.69 0.87
CA ASP A 327 -16.04 -3.54 -0.01
C ASP A 327 -17.33 -2.71 -0.25
N LYS A 328 -18.48 -3.16 0.28
CA LYS A 328 -19.79 -2.56 -0.04
C LYS A 328 -20.49 -1.83 1.12
N SER A 329 -19.94 -1.81 2.32
CA SER A 329 -20.60 -1.14 3.46
C SER A 329 -19.83 0.07 3.96
N ALA A 330 -20.49 1.24 3.97
CA ALA A 330 -19.97 2.44 4.62
C ALA A 330 -19.66 2.16 6.09
N ALA A 331 -18.49 2.59 6.56
CA ALA A 331 -18.11 2.49 7.97
C ALA A 331 -19.19 3.17 8.83
N PRO A 332 -19.73 2.50 9.87
CA PRO A 332 -20.77 3.09 10.70
C PRO A 332 -20.28 4.38 11.36
N MET A 333 -21.11 5.43 11.34
CA MET A 333 -20.81 6.72 11.96
C MET A 333 -20.44 6.53 13.44
N LEU A 334 -19.21 6.90 13.78
CA LEU A 334 -18.66 6.66 15.12
C LEU A 334 -19.26 7.68 16.11
N ASN A 335 -20.06 7.22 17.07
CA ASN A 335 -20.62 8.09 18.11
C ASN A 335 -19.56 8.55 19.15
N ASN A 336 -19.88 9.56 19.96
CA ASN A 336 -18.97 10.13 20.97
C ASN A 336 -18.49 9.13 22.03
N LYS A 337 -19.25 8.04 22.29
CA LYS A 337 -18.86 6.97 23.23
C LYS A 337 -17.81 6.05 22.61
N LEU A 338 -17.99 5.63 21.36
CA LEU A 338 -17.05 4.83 20.57
C LEU A 338 -15.74 5.57 20.29
N LEU A 339 -15.77 6.90 20.10
CA LEU A 339 -14.57 7.73 19.96
C LEU A 339 -13.60 7.61 21.16
N LYS A 340 -14.10 7.35 22.37
CA LYS A 340 -13.25 7.14 23.56
C LYS A 340 -12.56 5.78 23.55
N GLN A 341 -13.14 4.80 22.89
CA GLN A 341 -12.60 3.46 22.72
C GLN A 341 -11.61 3.36 21.55
N CYS A 342 -11.60 4.32 20.63
CA CYS A 342 -10.57 4.41 19.60
C CYS A 342 -9.18 4.67 20.17
N GLY A 343 -8.19 4.04 19.54
CA GLY A 343 -6.78 4.37 19.67
C GLY A 343 -6.51 5.85 19.33
N LYS A 344 -5.38 6.39 19.81
CA LYS A 344 -5.10 7.83 19.69
C LYS A 344 -4.95 8.30 18.24
N PHE A 345 -4.32 7.47 17.40
CA PHE A 345 -4.11 7.79 15.99
C PHE A 345 -5.44 7.69 15.24
N GLU A 346 -6.17 6.59 15.44
CA GLU A 346 -7.49 6.37 14.84
C GLU A 346 -8.50 7.46 15.20
N ARG A 347 -8.59 7.81 16.49
CA ARG A 347 -9.43 8.91 16.96
C ARG A 347 -9.10 10.23 16.28
N LYS A 348 -7.82 10.48 16.01
CA LYS A 348 -7.40 11.71 15.35
C LYS A 348 -7.79 11.71 13.87
N LYS A 349 -7.58 10.59 13.17
CA LYS A 349 -7.99 10.39 11.77
C LYS A 349 -9.48 10.66 11.59
N VAL A 350 -10.32 10.03 12.40
CA VAL A 350 -11.78 10.23 12.40
C VAL A 350 -12.16 11.70 12.63
N LYS A 351 -11.52 12.38 13.60
CA LYS A 351 -11.81 13.80 13.90
C LYS A 351 -11.42 14.76 12.78
N THR A 352 -10.39 14.44 12.00
CA THR A 352 -9.89 15.30 10.92
C THR A 352 -10.62 15.10 9.60
N GLY A 353 -11.57 14.16 9.51
CA GLY A 353 -12.31 13.86 8.27
C GLY A 353 -11.45 13.27 7.15
N CYS A 354 -10.16 13.01 7.41
CA CYS A 354 -9.22 12.43 6.48
C CYS A 354 -9.59 10.96 6.25
N LYS A 355 -10.32 10.70 5.17
CA LYS A 355 -10.77 9.37 4.76
C LYS A 355 -9.67 8.52 4.13
N ASP A 356 -8.43 9.02 4.02
CA ASP A 356 -7.31 8.24 3.50
C ASP A 356 -7.17 6.94 4.27
N GLN A 357 -7.71 5.87 3.70
CA GLN A 357 -7.55 4.50 4.17
C GLN A 357 -6.07 4.09 4.13
N GLU A 358 -5.23 4.84 3.41
CA GLU A 358 -3.85 4.49 3.06
C GLU A 358 -2.78 5.09 3.99
N SER A 359 -3.13 6.05 4.85
CA SER A 359 -2.18 6.63 5.83
C SER A 359 -1.98 5.72 7.05
N ALA A 360 -1.36 4.55 6.84
CA ALA A 360 -0.99 3.64 7.92
C ALA A 360 0.05 4.31 8.84
N LEU A 361 -0.06 4.08 10.16
CA LEU A 361 0.91 4.61 11.11
C LEU A 361 2.34 4.16 10.78
N ALA A 362 2.49 2.97 10.18
CA ALA A 362 3.75 2.42 9.68
C ALA A 362 4.51 3.40 8.75
N VAL A 363 3.81 4.10 7.84
CA VAL A 363 4.42 5.10 6.95
C VAL A 363 5.06 6.23 7.75
N PHE A 364 4.36 6.72 8.77
CA PHE A 364 4.89 7.77 9.66
C PHE A 364 6.01 7.27 10.58
N LEU A 365 6.05 5.96 10.89
CA LEU A 365 7.20 5.36 11.57
C LEU A 365 8.43 5.43 10.66
N VAL A 366 8.32 5.04 9.39
CA VAL A 366 9.45 5.14 8.44
C VAL A 366 9.90 6.59 8.30
N ALA A 367 8.96 7.51 8.15
CA ALA A 367 9.28 8.94 8.09
C ALA A 367 10.02 9.43 9.34
N SER A 368 9.66 8.92 10.52
CA SER A 368 10.34 9.27 11.77
C SER A 368 11.77 8.73 11.88
N VAL A 369 12.03 7.59 11.25
CA VAL A 369 13.37 7.04 11.13
C VAL A 369 14.24 7.90 10.22
N LEU A 370 13.70 8.31 9.06
CA LEU A 370 14.38 9.21 8.13
C LEU A 370 14.67 10.59 8.75
N GLU A 371 13.68 11.22 9.37
CA GLU A 371 13.84 12.51 10.06
C GLU A 371 14.90 12.43 11.18
N ALA A 372 14.98 11.30 11.90
CA ALA A 372 15.98 11.11 12.95
C ALA A 372 17.42 11.07 12.40
N LYS A 373 17.59 10.80 11.10
CA LYS A 373 18.89 10.71 10.42
C LYS A 373 19.09 11.76 9.34
N ASN A 374 18.17 12.70 9.17
CA ASN A 374 18.21 13.68 8.09
C ASN A 374 19.56 14.39 7.97
N LYS A 375 20.15 14.87 9.08
CA LYS A 375 21.45 15.56 9.07
C LYS A 375 22.59 14.67 8.59
N ARG A 376 22.55 13.37 8.93
CA ARG A 376 23.58 12.41 8.54
C ARG A 376 23.40 12.05 7.07
N ILE A 377 22.17 11.74 6.65
CA ILE A 377 21.82 11.46 5.24
C ILE A 377 22.27 12.62 4.36
N LEU A 378 21.83 13.85 4.63
CA LEU A 378 22.17 15.06 3.85
C LEU A 378 23.67 15.37 3.76
N LYS A 379 24.48 14.87 4.70
CA LYS A 379 25.92 15.18 4.78
C LYS A 379 26.78 14.06 4.21
N GLU A 380 26.40 12.81 4.45
CA GLU A 380 27.23 11.62 4.23
C GLU A 380 26.77 10.84 3.00
N ALA A 381 25.49 10.85 2.65
CA ALA A 381 24.98 10.07 1.53
C ALA A 381 25.29 10.73 0.18
N LYS A 382 25.95 9.99 -0.70
CA LYS A 382 26.25 10.39 -2.08
C LYS A 382 25.55 9.48 -3.10
N GLY A 383 25.08 8.31 -2.67
CA GLY A 383 24.25 7.39 -3.44
C GLY A 383 23.27 6.61 -2.55
N LEU A 384 22.38 5.85 -3.18
CA LEU A 384 21.39 5.00 -2.50
C LEU A 384 22.03 4.01 -1.51
N ASP A 385 23.19 3.44 -1.83
CA ASP A 385 23.90 2.50 -0.96
C ASP A 385 24.29 3.13 0.38
N ASP A 386 24.71 4.41 0.38
CA ASP A 386 25.03 5.14 1.61
C ASP A 386 23.77 5.35 2.46
N VAL A 387 22.62 5.63 1.82
CA VAL A 387 21.33 5.76 2.53
C VAL A 387 20.99 4.43 3.20
N VAL A 388 21.09 3.32 2.47
CA VAL A 388 20.83 1.97 2.99
C VAL A 388 21.78 1.64 4.14
N GLN A 389 23.07 1.96 4.01
CA GLN A 389 24.06 1.74 5.08
C GLN A 389 23.75 2.57 6.33
N ILE A 390 23.43 3.85 6.19
CA ILE A 390 23.04 4.73 7.31
C ILE A 390 21.79 4.20 8.03
N LEU A 391 20.83 3.64 7.27
CA LEU A 391 19.62 3.02 7.81
C LEU A 391 19.88 1.64 8.42
N ASN A 392 20.86 0.88 7.95
CA ASN A 392 21.24 -0.39 8.57
C ASN A 392 21.99 -0.16 9.89
N ASP A 393 22.77 0.92 10.03
CA ASP A 393 23.47 1.27 11.28
C ASP A 393 22.53 1.49 12.49
N ILE A 394 21.24 1.75 12.25
CA ILE A 394 20.23 1.93 13.31
C ILE A 394 19.43 0.68 13.62
N THR A 395 19.45 -0.31 12.73
CA THR A 395 18.75 -1.58 12.92
C THR A 395 19.20 -2.23 14.24
N GLY A 396 18.23 -2.63 15.05
CA GLY A 396 18.46 -3.19 16.38
C GLY A 396 18.70 -2.18 17.49
N ASN A 397 18.89 -0.89 17.20
CA ASN A 397 19.22 0.14 18.20
C ASN A 397 18.12 1.20 18.41
N MET A 398 16.97 1.04 17.74
CA MET A 398 15.84 1.96 17.82
C MET A 398 15.02 1.79 19.11
N ASP A 399 14.46 2.90 19.62
CA ASP A 399 13.52 2.88 20.75
C ASP A 399 12.08 2.99 20.21
N ALA A 400 11.32 1.89 20.32
CA ALA A 400 9.97 1.79 19.76
C ALA A 400 9.05 2.93 20.22
N ARG A 401 9.11 3.31 21.50
CA ARG A 401 8.28 4.38 22.04
C ARG A 401 8.67 5.75 21.49
N LYS A 402 9.97 6.02 21.35
CA LYS A 402 10.49 7.25 20.76
C LYS A 402 10.05 7.34 19.31
N VAL A 403 10.25 6.29 18.51
CA VAL A 403 9.87 6.22 17.10
C VAL A 403 8.36 6.49 16.95
N CYS A 404 7.49 5.80 17.71
CA CYS A 404 6.05 6.09 17.68
C CYS A 404 5.69 7.54 18.06
N LYS A 405 6.38 8.12 19.06
CA LYS A 405 6.12 9.51 19.48
C LYS A 405 6.51 10.51 18.39
N GLU A 406 7.65 10.29 17.74
CA GLU A 406 8.10 11.15 16.63
C GLU A 406 7.21 10.97 15.39
N ALA A 407 6.78 9.74 15.07
CA ALA A 407 5.80 9.47 14.01
C ALA A 407 4.50 10.29 14.19
N LEU A 408 3.95 10.34 15.41
CA LEU A 408 2.77 11.17 15.70
C LEU A 408 3.02 12.68 15.56
N LYS A 409 4.26 13.16 15.79
CA LYS A 409 4.62 14.56 15.55
C LYS A 409 4.73 14.85 14.06
N ILE A 410 5.32 13.93 13.29
CA ILE A 410 5.41 14.04 11.83
C ILE A 410 4.02 14.05 11.21
N TYR A 411 3.13 13.15 11.63
CA TYR A 411 1.73 13.15 11.20
C TYR A 411 1.03 14.50 11.47
N LYS A 412 1.24 15.08 12.66
CA LYS A 412 0.73 16.43 12.99
C LYS A 412 1.29 17.50 12.06
N LYS A 413 2.61 17.47 11.82
CA LYS A 413 3.33 18.43 10.97
C LYS A 413 2.87 18.31 9.52
N TYR A 414 2.73 17.09 9.01
CA TYR A 414 2.19 16.76 7.69
C TYR A 414 0.79 17.35 7.50
N LEU A 415 -0.17 17.01 8.38
CA LEU A 415 -1.53 17.53 8.29
C LEU A 415 -1.58 19.07 8.34
N SER A 416 -0.81 19.68 9.25
CA SER A 416 -0.78 21.14 9.36
C SER A 416 -0.27 21.79 8.08
N LYS A 417 0.83 21.28 7.50
CA LYS A 417 1.40 21.84 6.27
C LYS A 417 0.52 21.57 5.07
N PHE A 418 -0.07 20.38 4.98
CA PHE A 418 -1.01 20.00 3.94
C PHE A 418 -2.22 20.94 3.92
N TRP A 419 -2.89 21.12 5.08
CA TRP A 419 -4.03 22.04 5.18
C TRP A 419 -3.65 23.49 4.95
N ASN A 420 -2.47 23.94 5.41
CA ASN A 420 -2.01 25.29 5.11
C ASN A 420 -1.76 25.50 3.62
N ALA A 421 -1.22 24.51 2.92
CA ALA A 421 -1.06 24.58 1.46
C ALA A 421 -2.42 24.62 0.76
N VAL A 422 -3.37 23.77 1.17
CA VAL A 422 -4.74 23.79 0.65
C VAL A 422 -5.42 25.15 0.90
N VAL A 423 -5.36 25.68 2.13
CA VAL A 423 -5.92 26.98 2.47
C VAL A 423 -5.24 28.11 1.72
N SER A 424 -3.90 28.06 1.57
CA SER A 424 -3.16 29.06 0.79
C SER A 424 -3.58 29.07 -0.67
N SER A 425 -3.77 27.90 -1.28
CA SER A 425 -4.27 27.75 -2.65
C SER A 425 -5.71 28.24 -2.79
N LEU A 426 -6.54 28.05 -1.76
CA LEU A 426 -7.92 28.55 -1.73
C LEU A 426 -7.98 30.06 -1.47
N SER A 427 -7.09 30.63 -0.66
CA SER A 427 -7.04 32.08 -0.42
C SER A 427 -6.52 32.85 -1.63
N THR A 428 -5.58 32.28 -2.39
CA THR A 428 -5.16 32.86 -3.69
C THR A 428 -6.27 32.83 -4.73
N LEU A 429 -7.28 31.97 -4.57
CA LEU A 429 -8.47 31.91 -5.43
C LEU A 429 -9.59 32.86 -4.95
N ALA A 430 -9.57 33.30 -3.69
CA ALA A 430 -10.59 34.15 -3.09
C ALA A 430 -10.41 35.66 -3.40
N ASP A 431 -9.24 36.08 -3.89
CA ASP A 431 -9.01 37.44 -4.42
C ASP A 431 -9.54 37.63 -5.86
N SER A 432 -10.12 36.59 -6.46
CA SER A 432 -10.95 36.68 -7.66
C SER A 432 -12.40 36.40 -7.27
N ASP A 433 -13.29 37.36 -7.45
CA ASP A 433 -14.73 37.27 -7.16
C ASP A 433 -15.40 36.06 -7.88
N LEU A 434 -15.31 34.89 -7.27
CA LEU A 434 -16.10 33.72 -7.65
C LEU A 434 -16.63 33.01 -6.40
N ASP A 435 -17.95 32.81 -6.41
CA ASP A 435 -18.78 32.22 -5.36
C ASP A 435 -18.17 30.97 -4.70
N LEU A 436 -17.80 31.12 -3.43
CA LEU A 436 -17.14 30.13 -2.56
C LEU A 436 -18.05 28.95 -2.15
N SER A 437 -19.30 28.91 -2.60
CA SER A 437 -20.15 27.72 -2.48
C SER A 437 -19.92 26.69 -3.60
N PHE A 438 -19.28 27.08 -4.71
CA PHE A 438 -19.13 26.25 -5.91
C PHE A 438 -17.83 25.42 -5.95
N THR A 439 -16.77 25.83 -5.24
CA THR A 439 -15.43 25.20 -5.30
C THR A 439 -15.22 24.03 -4.35
N ALA A 440 -15.95 23.95 -3.23
CA ALA A 440 -15.84 22.83 -2.29
C ALA A 440 -16.46 21.52 -2.81
N ASN A 441 -17.37 21.60 -3.80
CA ASN A 441 -18.03 20.43 -4.36
C ASN A 441 -17.25 19.81 -5.54
N LYS A 442 -16.32 20.53 -6.18
CA LYS A 442 -15.66 20.07 -7.42
C LYS A 442 -14.57 19.01 -7.22
N TYR A 443 -14.05 18.84 -6.00
CA TYR A 443 -13.13 17.74 -5.67
C TYR A 443 -13.83 16.51 -5.06
N SER A 444 -15.18 16.49 -5.10
CA SER A 444 -16.00 15.35 -4.69
C SER A 444 -17.15 15.07 -5.68
N VAL A 445 -16.98 15.42 -6.96
CA VAL A 445 -17.89 14.94 -8.01
C VAL A 445 -17.35 13.61 -8.53
N ARG A 446 -18.07 12.54 -8.21
CA ARG A 446 -18.12 11.30 -8.99
C ARG A 446 -18.10 11.64 -10.47
N MET A 447 -17.21 11.02 -11.25
CA MET A 447 -17.28 11.06 -12.71
C MET A 447 -18.61 10.46 -13.17
N GLU A 448 -19.60 11.32 -13.39
CA GLU A 448 -20.84 11.03 -14.12
C GLU A 448 -20.95 12.10 -15.23
N GLY A 449 -20.19 11.91 -16.32
CA GLY A 449 -20.22 12.72 -17.54
C GLY A 449 -19.24 12.20 -18.61
N ASN A 450 -19.68 12.10 -19.87
CA ASN A 450 -18.88 11.59 -21.00
C ASN A 450 -17.78 12.60 -21.40
N VAL A 451 -16.51 12.22 -21.22
CA VAL A 451 -15.32 13.05 -21.49
C VAL A 451 -15.22 13.47 -22.97
N ILE A 452 -15.72 12.64 -23.88
CA ILE A 452 -15.61 12.86 -25.34
C ILE A 452 -16.64 13.87 -25.83
N ALA A 453 -17.84 13.85 -25.27
CA ALA A 453 -18.84 14.89 -25.55
C ALA A 453 -18.34 16.28 -25.15
N ALA A 454 -17.69 16.39 -23.98
CA ALA A 454 -17.08 17.63 -23.53
C ALA A 454 -15.89 18.08 -24.42
N ALA A 455 -15.12 17.14 -24.97
CA ALA A 455 -14.04 17.44 -25.91
C ALA A 455 -14.58 17.89 -27.28
N LEU A 456 -15.68 17.29 -27.76
CA LEU A 456 -16.35 17.68 -29.01
C LEU A 456 -16.94 19.08 -28.96
N GLU A 457 -17.45 19.54 -27.82
CA GLU A 457 -17.91 20.92 -27.67
C GLU A 457 -16.74 21.90 -27.77
N LYS A 458 -15.62 21.58 -27.11
CA LYS A 458 -14.44 22.44 -27.07
C LYS A 458 -13.72 22.55 -28.41
N ILE A 459 -13.77 21.50 -29.24
CA ILE A 459 -13.05 21.49 -30.53
C ILE A 459 -13.57 22.56 -31.51
N GLU A 460 -14.85 22.93 -31.42
CA GLU A 460 -15.48 23.96 -32.25
C GLU A 460 -14.93 25.37 -31.98
N HIS A 461 -14.30 25.55 -30.82
CA HIS A 461 -13.79 26.85 -30.36
C HIS A 461 -12.26 26.96 -30.44
N VAL A 462 -11.57 25.94 -30.97
CA VAL A 462 -10.10 25.93 -31.05
C VAL A 462 -9.56 26.96 -32.05
N LYS A 463 -10.31 27.27 -33.10
CA LYS A 463 -9.89 28.20 -34.15
C LYS A 463 -10.57 29.56 -34.02
N SER A 464 -9.82 30.61 -34.38
CA SER A 464 -10.38 31.95 -34.59
C SER A 464 -11.27 31.99 -35.85
N PRO A 465 -12.08 33.04 -36.04
CA PRO A 465 -12.85 33.23 -37.28
C PRO A 465 -11.99 33.23 -38.56
N GLU A 466 -10.71 33.60 -38.44
CA GLU A 466 -9.71 33.62 -39.51
C GLU A 466 -9.03 32.25 -39.73
N GLY A 467 -9.39 31.24 -38.92
CA GLY A 467 -8.91 29.87 -39.04
C GLY A 467 -7.60 29.56 -38.30
N GLU A 468 -7.10 30.49 -37.48
CA GLU A 468 -5.87 30.33 -36.71
C GLU A 468 -6.11 29.61 -35.38
N VAL A 469 -5.17 28.76 -34.95
CA VAL A 469 -5.28 28.01 -33.69
C VAL A 469 -5.07 28.93 -32.49
N LEU A 470 -6.07 29.02 -31.62
CA LEU A 470 -6.03 29.79 -30.38
C LEU A 470 -5.35 28.98 -29.27
N THR A 471 -4.48 29.63 -28.50
CA THR A 471 -3.64 28.96 -27.49
C THR A 471 -4.46 28.31 -26.39
N MET A 472 -5.27 29.09 -25.65
CA MET A 472 -6.02 28.55 -24.51
C MET A 472 -7.11 27.54 -24.92
N PRO A 473 -7.93 27.80 -25.96
CA PRO A 473 -8.88 26.80 -26.45
C PRO A 473 -8.23 25.46 -26.84
N PHE A 474 -7.06 25.47 -27.49
CA PHE A 474 -6.31 24.25 -27.81
C PHE A 474 -5.82 23.52 -26.55
N LEU A 475 -5.25 24.24 -25.57
CA LEU A 475 -4.75 23.65 -24.34
C LEU A 475 -5.89 23.10 -23.46
N ASP A 476 -7.01 23.80 -23.40
CA ASP A 476 -8.21 23.36 -22.69
C ASP A 476 -8.82 22.08 -23.31
N LEU A 477 -8.77 21.96 -24.64
CA LEU A 477 -9.14 20.72 -25.33
C LEU A 477 -8.22 19.57 -24.90
N CYS A 478 -6.89 19.76 -24.96
CA CYS A 478 -5.91 18.75 -24.56
C CYS A 478 -6.07 18.32 -23.09
N LYS A 479 -6.31 19.27 -22.18
CA LYS A 479 -6.59 19.00 -20.75
C LYS A 479 -7.86 18.20 -20.54
N THR A 480 -8.86 18.39 -21.38
CA THR A 480 -10.16 17.70 -21.25
C THR A 480 -10.04 16.22 -21.55
N VAL A 481 -9.18 15.85 -22.50
CA VAL A 481 -8.96 14.45 -22.89
C VAL A 481 -7.95 13.75 -21.99
N LEU A 482 -7.07 14.49 -21.31
CA LEU A 482 -6.00 13.96 -20.46
C LEU A 482 -6.43 12.95 -19.36
N PRO A 483 -7.59 13.10 -18.67
CA PRO A 483 -8.06 12.14 -17.68
C PRO A 483 -8.33 10.74 -18.25
N VAL A 484 -8.44 10.59 -19.58
CA VAL A 484 -8.57 9.27 -20.20
C VAL A 484 -7.35 8.39 -19.87
N LEU A 485 -6.17 8.97 -19.66
CA LEU A 485 -4.97 8.23 -19.26
C LEU A 485 -5.07 7.60 -17.86
N ASP A 486 -5.90 8.12 -16.97
CA ASP A 486 -6.10 7.51 -15.62
C ASP A 486 -6.70 6.10 -15.72
N ASN A 487 -7.40 5.83 -16.81
CA ASN A 487 -8.09 4.57 -17.05
C ASN A 487 -7.14 3.44 -17.51
N PHE A 488 -5.92 3.80 -17.89
CA PHE A 488 -4.84 2.85 -18.23
C PHE A 488 -4.01 2.46 -17.01
N GLY A 489 -4.42 2.95 -15.83
CA GLY A 489 -3.76 2.68 -14.56
C GLY A 489 -2.43 3.43 -14.39
N PRO A 490 -1.70 3.14 -13.30
CA PRO A 490 -0.51 3.88 -12.92
C PRO A 490 0.63 3.87 -13.96
N ALA A 491 0.63 2.91 -14.88
CA ALA A 491 1.63 2.82 -15.97
C ALA A 491 1.62 4.04 -16.91
N MET A 492 0.47 4.73 -17.05
CA MET A 492 0.36 5.96 -17.83
C MET A 492 0.57 7.23 -16.99
N ALA A 493 0.84 7.12 -15.67
CA ALA A 493 1.04 8.28 -14.80
C ALA A 493 2.26 9.13 -15.21
N PRO A 494 3.42 8.56 -15.62
CA PRO A 494 4.55 9.35 -16.13
C PRO A 494 4.16 10.13 -17.39
N ALA A 495 3.53 9.45 -18.36
CA ALA A 495 3.05 10.09 -19.60
C ALA A 495 2.02 11.21 -19.31
N LYS A 496 1.08 10.98 -18.40
CA LYS A 496 0.11 12.00 -17.97
C LYS A 496 0.78 13.21 -17.31
N SER A 497 1.78 12.97 -16.46
CA SER A 497 2.58 14.03 -15.82
C SER A 497 3.36 14.84 -16.85
N ASP A 498 4.01 14.19 -17.81
CA ASP A 498 4.77 14.84 -18.88
C ASP A 498 3.87 15.71 -19.77
N ILE A 499 2.72 15.19 -20.18
CA ILE A 499 1.71 15.94 -20.95
C ILE A 499 1.20 17.14 -20.15
N GLY A 500 0.88 16.95 -18.87
CA GLY A 500 0.45 18.03 -17.97
C GLY A 500 1.51 19.11 -17.79
N GLY A 501 2.79 18.71 -17.72
CA GLY A 501 3.93 19.63 -17.67
C GLY A 501 4.10 20.44 -18.95
N ASN A 502 3.91 19.83 -20.12
CA ASN A 502 3.96 20.52 -21.41
C ASN A 502 2.83 21.54 -21.56
N ILE A 503 1.61 21.17 -21.15
CA ILE A 503 0.46 22.09 -21.13
C ILE A 503 0.75 23.27 -20.22
N SER A 504 1.17 23.02 -18.97
CA SER A 504 1.46 24.06 -17.99
C SER A 504 2.53 25.04 -18.48
N ARG A 505 3.52 24.54 -19.24
CA ARG A 505 4.57 25.38 -19.83
C ARG A 505 4.01 26.35 -20.88
N LEU A 506 3.15 25.87 -21.77
CA LEU A 506 2.51 26.70 -22.79
C LEU A 506 1.54 27.72 -22.17
N GLU A 507 0.82 27.34 -21.12
CA GLU A 507 -0.06 28.26 -20.36
C GLU A 507 0.72 29.38 -19.69
N ASN A 508 1.86 29.05 -19.06
CA ASN A 508 2.71 30.07 -18.44
C ASN A 508 3.23 31.08 -19.46
N MET A 509 3.55 30.63 -20.68
CA MET A 509 3.94 31.53 -21.77
C MET A 509 2.76 32.41 -22.20
N TYR A 510 1.57 31.83 -22.41
CA TYR A 510 0.35 32.59 -22.71
C TYR A 510 0.06 33.68 -21.66
N LEU A 511 0.13 33.31 -20.37
CA LEU A 511 -0.12 34.23 -19.26
C LEU A 511 0.92 35.36 -19.17
N SER A 512 2.13 35.17 -19.70
CA SER A 512 3.16 36.21 -19.69
C SER A 512 2.83 37.40 -20.60
N ASN A 513 2.14 37.15 -21.72
CA ASN A 513 1.61 38.17 -22.61
C ASN A 513 0.44 37.63 -23.43
N GLN A 514 -0.77 37.74 -22.90
CA GLN A 514 -1.97 37.16 -23.50
C GLN A 514 -2.30 37.75 -24.88
N SER A 515 -1.95 39.02 -25.12
CA SER A 515 -2.18 39.67 -26.41
C SER A 515 -1.25 39.15 -27.51
N GLU A 516 0.03 38.91 -27.17
CA GLU A 516 1.05 38.43 -28.10
C GLU A 516 0.89 36.93 -28.37
N PHE A 517 0.52 36.17 -27.34
CA PHE A 517 0.45 34.71 -27.39
C PHE A 517 -0.96 34.17 -27.51
N ASN A 518 -1.92 34.99 -27.94
CA ASN A 518 -3.30 34.56 -28.19
C ASN A 518 -3.39 33.42 -29.22
N HIS A 519 -2.52 33.46 -30.23
CA HIS A 519 -2.41 32.44 -31.27
C HIS A 519 -1.24 31.50 -30.97
N LEU A 520 -1.49 30.19 -31.05
CA LEU A 520 -0.57 29.15 -30.58
C LEU A 520 0.81 29.25 -31.21
N TYR A 521 0.86 29.57 -32.50
CA TYR A 521 2.09 29.65 -33.28
C TYR A 521 2.94 30.90 -32.99
N MET A 522 2.37 31.92 -32.33
CA MET A 522 3.14 33.11 -31.92
C MET A 522 4.13 32.77 -30.80
N ILE A 523 3.81 31.80 -29.94
CA ILE A 523 4.74 31.28 -28.93
C ILE A 523 6.00 30.73 -29.59
N VAL A 524 5.83 29.92 -30.64
CA VAL A 524 6.95 29.30 -31.35
C VAL A 524 7.77 30.33 -32.12
N ARG A 525 7.11 31.28 -32.81
CA ARG A 525 7.80 32.36 -33.54
C ARG A 525 8.67 33.21 -32.60
N SER A 526 8.13 33.60 -31.45
CA SER A 526 8.87 34.37 -30.42
C SER A 526 10.07 33.59 -29.87
N GLU A 527 9.96 32.28 -29.67
CA GLU A 527 11.09 31.44 -29.25
C GLU A 527 12.15 31.23 -30.34
N ILE A 528 11.78 31.27 -31.62
CA ILE A 528 12.72 31.20 -32.75
C ILE A 528 13.51 32.51 -32.83
N GLU A 529 12.83 33.66 -32.77
CA GLU A 529 13.45 34.99 -32.79
C GLU A 529 14.44 35.16 -31.62
N SER A 530 14.07 34.67 -30.44
CA SER A 530 14.92 34.68 -29.25
C SER A 530 15.96 33.55 -29.19
N LYS A 531 16.05 32.70 -30.23
CA LYS A 531 16.96 31.55 -30.33
C LYS A 531 16.83 30.51 -29.19
N LYS A 532 15.65 30.42 -28.57
CA LYS A 532 15.34 29.50 -27.46
C LYS A 532 14.55 28.26 -27.90
N ALA A 533 13.99 28.25 -29.11
CA ALA A 533 13.09 27.20 -29.59
C ALA A 533 13.63 25.76 -29.44
N LYS A 534 14.95 25.55 -29.58
CA LYS A 534 15.60 24.23 -29.49
C LYS A 534 16.00 23.80 -28.06
N SER A 535 15.77 24.64 -27.06
CA SER A 535 16.03 24.26 -25.65
C SER A 535 15.11 23.12 -25.22
N SER A 536 15.62 22.19 -24.40
CA SER A 536 14.80 21.12 -23.80
C SER A 536 13.65 21.69 -22.96
N SER A 537 13.83 22.87 -22.39
CA SER A 537 12.85 23.61 -21.59
C SER A 537 11.97 24.56 -22.40
N SER A 538 12.05 24.57 -23.74
CA SER A 538 11.29 25.52 -24.57
C SER A 538 9.80 25.17 -24.63
N CYS A 539 8.98 26.17 -24.93
CA CYS A 539 7.56 26.01 -25.23
C CYS A 539 7.35 25.33 -26.59
N THR A 540 8.27 25.55 -27.54
CA THR A 540 8.26 24.90 -28.85
C THR A 540 8.44 23.38 -28.70
N ASN A 541 9.35 22.95 -27.81
CA ASN A 541 9.52 21.52 -27.49
C ASN A 541 8.31 20.96 -26.74
N ALA A 542 7.72 21.74 -25.82
CA ALA A 542 6.47 21.34 -25.15
C ALA A 542 5.30 21.18 -26.13
N LEU A 543 5.16 22.06 -27.13
CA LEU A 543 4.13 21.94 -28.16
C LEU A 543 4.35 20.70 -29.05
N LEU A 544 5.60 20.39 -29.40
CA LEU A 544 5.94 19.18 -30.16
C LEU A 544 5.55 17.91 -29.40
N TRP A 545 5.97 17.77 -28.13
CA TRP A 545 5.67 16.60 -27.32
C TRP A 545 4.18 16.49 -26.97
N LEU A 546 3.51 17.62 -26.73
CA LEU A 546 2.06 17.65 -26.56
C LEU A 546 1.34 17.15 -27.83
N THR A 547 1.74 17.64 -29.00
CA THR A 547 1.14 17.21 -30.28
C THR A 547 1.33 15.71 -30.49
N ARG A 548 2.54 15.17 -30.28
CA ARG A 548 2.82 13.72 -30.39
C ARG A 548 2.05 12.87 -29.39
N ALA A 549 1.87 13.36 -28.17
CA ALA A 549 1.07 12.67 -27.16
C ALA A 549 -0.43 12.67 -27.51
N MET A 550 -0.92 13.75 -28.11
CA MET A 550 -2.28 13.83 -28.62
C MET A 550 -2.50 12.94 -29.86
N ASP A 551 -1.49 12.77 -30.73
CA ASP A 551 -1.54 11.77 -31.83
C ASP A 551 -1.71 10.36 -31.27
N PHE A 552 -0.93 10.02 -30.24
CA PHE A 552 -1.04 8.72 -29.57
C PHE A 552 -2.45 8.47 -29.03
N LEU A 553 -3.06 9.47 -28.37
CA LEU A 553 -4.43 9.35 -27.86
C LEU A 553 -5.48 9.26 -28.98
N SER A 554 -5.32 10.04 -30.05
CA SER A 554 -6.21 9.99 -31.23
C SER A 554 -6.15 8.62 -31.92
N GLU A 555 -4.94 8.10 -32.15
CA GLU A 555 -4.70 6.80 -32.77
C GLU A 555 -5.19 5.65 -31.88
N LEU A 556 -5.08 5.79 -30.56
CA LEU A 556 -5.64 4.87 -29.60
C LEU A 556 -7.17 4.79 -29.70
N PHE A 557 -7.86 5.93 -29.82
CA PHE A 557 -9.30 5.95 -30.06
C PHE A 557 -9.67 5.31 -31.40
N CYS A 558 -8.93 5.61 -32.48
CA CYS A 558 -9.15 5.01 -33.80
C CYS A 558 -8.98 3.48 -33.79
N ASN A 559 -7.94 2.95 -33.14
CA ASN A 559 -7.70 1.50 -33.07
C ASN A 559 -8.77 0.76 -32.26
N LEU A 560 -9.29 1.38 -31.19
CA LEU A 560 -10.38 0.83 -30.39
C LEU A 560 -11.72 0.80 -31.17
N LEU A 561 -11.90 1.69 -32.14
CA LEU A 561 -13.05 1.71 -33.05
C LEU A 561 -12.93 0.64 -34.15
N ALA A 562 -11.74 0.50 -34.76
CA ALA A 562 -11.52 -0.36 -35.92
C ALA A 562 -11.49 -1.87 -35.58
N HIS A 563 -11.22 -2.24 -34.32
CA HIS A 563 -10.95 -3.63 -33.93
C HIS A 563 -11.78 -4.10 -32.71
N PRO A 564 -13.09 -4.33 -32.89
CA PRO A 564 -13.99 -4.68 -31.78
C PRO A 564 -13.75 -6.06 -31.14
N ASP A 565 -13.04 -6.97 -31.84
CA ASP A 565 -12.91 -8.39 -31.48
C ASP A 565 -11.52 -8.81 -30.93
N TRP A 566 -10.62 -7.86 -30.65
CA TRP A 566 -9.27 -8.18 -30.17
C TRP A 566 -9.25 -8.82 -28.77
N SER A 567 -8.44 -9.86 -28.58
CA SER A 567 -8.24 -10.57 -27.29
C SER A 567 -7.06 -10.00 -26.48
N MET A 568 -7.08 -10.19 -25.15
CA MET A 568 -6.17 -9.58 -24.17
C MET A 568 -4.67 -9.75 -24.47
N SER A 569 -4.23 -10.83 -25.13
CA SER A 569 -2.83 -11.03 -25.48
C SER A 569 -2.38 -10.27 -26.74
N HIS A 570 -3.30 -9.94 -27.66
CA HIS A 570 -2.97 -9.18 -28.88
C HIS A 570 -2.98 -7.67 -28.63
N VAL A 571 -3.78 -7.18 -27.68
CA VAL A 571 -3.78 -5.77 -27.24
C VAL A 571 -2.59 -5.45 -26.32
N ALA A 572 -2.05 -6.46 -25.62
CA ALA A 572 -0.93 -6.32 -24.69
C ALA A 572 0.38 -5.82 -25.33
N LEU A 573 0.50 -5.84 -26.66
CA LEU A 573 1.65 -5.25 -27.38
C LEU A 573 1.49 -3.75 -27.68
N LYS A 574 0.29 -3.15 -27.53
CA LYS A 574 0.05 -1.70 -27.60
C LYS A 574 -1.15 -1.26 -26.72
N LEU A 575 -0.87 -0.97 -25.45
CA LEU A 575 -1.45 0.15 -24.67
C LEU A 575 -2.99 0.31 -24.59
N ALA A 576 -3.79 -0.66 -24.10
CA ALA A 576 -5.12 -0.39 -23.47
C ALA A 576 -5.79 -1.60 -22.77
N PRO A 577 -6.71 -1.39 -21.79
CA PRO A 577 -7.50 -2.46 -21.17
C PRO A 577 -8.72 -2.89 -22.03
N ASP A 578 -9.33 -4.04 -21.67
CA ASP A 578 -10.57 -4.62 -22.27
C ASP A 578 -11.59 -3.57 -22.72
N ARG A 579 -12.02 -3.60 -24.00
CA ARG A 579 -13.00 -2.69 -24.61
C ARG A 579 -14.24 -2.49 -23.76
N LYS A 580 -14.83 -3.54 -23.16
CA LYS A 580 -16.04 -3.38 -22.33
C LYS A 580 -15.76 -2.57 -21.07
N LYS A 581 -14.56 -2.72 -20.50
CA LYS A 581 -14.11 -1.98 -19.32
C LYS A 581 -13.67 -0.56 -19.68
N PHE A 582 -13.03 -0.37 -20.83
CA PHE A 582 -12.67 0.95 -21.33
C PHE A 582 -13.92 1.78 -21.68
N MET A 583 -14.87 1.21 -22.44
CA MET A 583 -16.12 1.88 -22.83
C MET A 583 -16.99 2.21 -21.61
N SER A 584 -17.05 1.36 -20.59
CA SER A 584 -17.77 1.67 -19.35
C SER A 584 -17.10 2.77 -18.53
N VAL A 585 -15.78 2.92 -18.63
CA VAL A 585 -14.99 3.90 -17.89
C VAL A 585 -14.94 5.26 -18.58
N VAL A 586 -14.96 5.33 -19.91
CA VAL A 586 -15.11 6.59 -20.67
C VAL A 586 -16.57 7.10 -20.66
N GLY A 587 -17.52 6.28 -20.18
CA GLY A 587 -18.92 6.65 -20.01
C GLY A 587 -19.78 6.45 -21.27
N VAL A 588 -19.36 5.57 -22.17
CA VAL A 588 -19.96 5.37 -23.50
C VAL A 588 -21.16 4.40 -23.43
N LYS A 589 -22.35 4.89 -23.76
CA LYS A 589 -23.57 4.15 -24.14
C LYS A 589 -23.69 4.12 -25.68
N GLY A 590 -24.64 3.36 -26.21
CA GLY A 590 -24.70 2.96 -27.63
C GLY A 590 -24.57 4.05 -28.70
N ASP A 591 -24.85 5.33 -28.40
CA ASP A 591 -24.71 6.46 -29.33
C ASP A 591 -23.28 7.08 -29.37
N ASP A 592 -22.40 6.80 -28.40
CA ASP A 592 -21.12 7.52 -28.27
C ASP A 592 -19.94 6.96 -29.10
N VAL A 593 -20.14 5.85 -29.84
CA VAL A 593 -19.18 5.39 -30.87
C VAL A 593 -19.07 6.43 -31.99
N SER A 594 -20.20 7.06 -32.33
CA SER A 594 -20.27 8.15 -33.31
C SER A 594 -19.50 9.39 -32.85
N ASP A 595 -19.48 9.66 -31.54
CA ASP A 595 -18.81 10.83 -30.98
C ASP A 595 -17.29 10.65 -30.87
N MET A 596 -16.82 9.43 -30.60
CA MET A 596 -15.39 9.08 -30.76
C MET A 596 -14.92 9.27 -32.21
N GLU A 597 -15.68 8.79 -33.19
CA GLU A 597 -15.37 8.96 -34.61
C GLU A 597 -15.34 10.43 -35.03
N LYS A 598 -16.34 11.22 -34.61
CA LYS A 598 -16.38 12.67 -34.84
C LYS A 598 -15.18 13.37 -34.20
N PHE A 599 -14.82 12.98 -32.97
CA PHE A 599 -13.71 13.58 -32.24
C PHE A 599 -12.38 13.30 -32.97
N SER A 600 -12.06 12.04 -33.26
CA SER A 600 -10.84 11.68 -33.98
C SER A 600 -10.77 12.31 -35.37
N GLY A 601 -11.90 12.36 -36.08
CA GLY A 601 -11.99 13.01 -37.39
C GLY A 601 -11.77 14.53 -37.38
N ARG A 602 -12.16 15.21 -36.30
CA ARG A 602 -11.99 16.67 -36.14
C ARG A 602 -10.66 17.06 -35.48
N PHE A 603 -10.12 16.19 -34.64
CA PHE A 603 -8.89 16.45 -33.89
C PHE A 603 -7.64 16.17 -34.71
N SER A 604 -7.65 15.12 -35.54
CA SER A 604 -6.50 14.77 -36.38
C SER A 604 -6.07 15.89 -37.33
N PRO A 605 -6.96 16.65 -38.01
CA PRO A 605 -6.58 17.80 -38.82
C PRO A 605 -5.90 18.93 -38.03
N LEU A 606 -6.26 19.13 -36.75
CA LEU A 606 -5.62 20.13 -35.89
C LEU A 606 -4.17 19.73 -35.55
N LEU A 607 -3.95 18.44 -35.28
CA LEU A 607 -2.61 17.90 -35.02
C LEU A 607 -1.74 17.94 -36.28
N GLU A 608 -2.31 17.64 -37.45
CA GLU A 608 -1.61 17.75 -38.73
C GLU A 608 -1.18 19.20 -39.03
N GLU A 609 -2.02 20.18 -38.67
CA GLU A 609 -1.69 21.60 -38.79
C GLU A 609 -0.50 21.99 -37.88
N ASN A 610 -0.49 21.52 -36.63
CA ASN A 610 0.64 21.72 -35.71
C ASN A 610 1.93 21.13 -36.26
N HIS A 611 1.88 19.90 -36.80
CA HIS A 611 3.04 19.24 -37.42
C HIS A 611 3.53 20.00 -38.64
N LYS A 612 2.64 20.43 -39.54
CA LYS A 612 2.99 21.24 -40.72
C LYS A 612 3.66 22.56 -40.32
N PHE A 613 3.12 23.23 -39.30
CA PHE A 613 3.73 24.45 -38.79
C PHE A 613 5.11 24.18 -38.18
N LEU A 614 5.25 23.21 -37.28
CA LEU A 614 6.54 22.83 -36.67
C LEU A 614 7.58 22.40 -37.70
N ALA A 615 7.16 21.71 -38.77
CA ALA A 615 8.02 21.34 -39.89
C ALA A 615 8.48 22.56 -40.68
N SER A 616 7.58 23.52 -40.95
CA SER A 616 7.89 24.76 -41.68
C SER A 616 8.97 25.62 -40.99
N VAL A 617 9.09 25.50 -39.66
CA VAL A 617 10.11 26.18 -38.86
C VAL A 617 11.30 25.29 -38.47
N GLY A 618 11.39 24.08 -39.03
CA GLY A 618 12.51 23.15 -38.81
C GLY A 618 12.55 22.50 -37.42
N MET A 619 11.42 22.44 -36.73
CA MET A 619 11.29 21.94 -35.35
C MET A 619 10.70 20.52 -35.25
N ASP A 620 10.17 19.97 -36.33
CA ASP A 620 9.57 18.62 -36.36
C ASP A 620 10.61 17.47 -36.34
N ASN A 621 11.84 17.74 -36.82
CA ASN A 621 12.94 16.78 -36.87
C ASN A 621 13.73 16.62 -35.55
N LEU A 622 13.23 17.13 -34.43
CA LEU A 622 13.83 16.87 -33.12
C LEU A 622 13.63 15.37 -32.81
N LYS A 623 14.72 14.59 -32.95
CA LYS A 623 14.78 13.19 -32.56
C LYS A 623 14.50 13.08 -31.06
N ALA A 624 13.72 12.05 -30.71
CA ALA A 624 13.46 11.64 -29.34
C ALA A 624 14.74 11.42 -28.54
#